data_AF-D2XR06-F1
#
_entry.id   AF-D2XR06-F1
#
_cell.length_a   1.000
_cell.length_b   1.000
_cell.length_c   1.000
_cell.angle_alpha   90.00
_cell.angle_beta   90.00
_cell.angle_gamma   90.00
#
_symmetry.space_group_name_H-M   'P 1'
#
loop_
_entity.id
_entity.type
_entity.pdbx_description
1 polymer ?
#
loop_
_entity_poly.entity_id
_entity_poly.type
_entity_poly.pdbx_seq_one_letter_code
_entity_poly.pdbx_strand_id
1 'polypeptide(L)'
;AARIEPEAVEEYYGSPRFRRHADPQGSLVIDGKKPLSGPDRRPSLDVDYHQRVYDRNGVNADAYGGLNIRPGQPAQPHLGVQIQREYKNGFIRGYSQAERGPGGRISPSFGVGGGFRF
;
A
#
# COMPACT_ATOMS: atom_id res chain seq x y z
N ALA A 1 44.23 -38.34 2.71
CA ALA A 1 43.51 -37.11 2.32
C ALA A 1 42.28 -37.52 1.54
N ALA A 2 41.08 -37.30 2.08
CA ALA A 2 39.82 -37.61 1.41
C ALA A 2 39.30 -36.34 0.73
N ARG A 3 39.10 -36.40 -0.57
CA ARG A 3 38.55 -35.33 -1.41
C ARG A 3 37.04 -35.32 -1.21
N ILE A 4 36.51 -34.23 -0.66
CA ILE A 4 35.07 -34.01 -0.52
C ILE A 4 34.61 -33.35 -1.83
N GLU A 5 33.81 -34.08 -2.62
CA GLU A 5 33.14 -33.55 -3.81
C GLU A 5 32.01 -32.61 -3.33
N PRO A 6 31.83 -31.41 -3.94
CA PRO A 6 30.80 -30.48 -3.49
C PRO A 6 29.41 -30.98 -3.93
N GLU A 7 28.61 -31.38 -2.94
CA GLU A 7 27.18 -31.67 -3.11
C GLU A 7 26.49 -30.41 -3.65
N ALA A 8 25.89 -30.55 -4.84
CA ALA A 8 25.12 -29.50 -5.48
C ALA A 8 23.89 -29.18 -4.61
N VAL A 9 23.94 -28.05 -3.91
CA VAL A 9 22.80 -27.43 -3.24
C VAL A 9 21.80 -26.99 -4.30
N GLU A 10 20.79 -27.83 -4.57
CA GLU A 10 19.59 -27.44 -5.31
C GLU A 10 18.83 -26.38 -4.50
N GLU A 11 19.04 -25.11 -4.87
CA GLU A 11 18.34 -23.96 -4.31
C GLU A 11 16.89 -23.97 -4.82
N TYR A 12 16.01 -24.58 -4.02
CA TYR A 12 14.58 -24.70 -4.27
C TYR A 12 13.88 -23.33 -4.15
N TYR A 13 14.06 -22.44 -5.14
CA TYR A 13 13.23 -21.26 -5.28
C TYR A 13 11.86 -21.65 -5.85
N GLY A 14 11.03 -22.23 -5.00
CA GLY A 14 9.58 -22.23 -5.23
C GLY A 14 9.11 -20.80 -5.33
N SER A 15 8.78 -20.34 -6.54
CA SER A 15 8.13 -19.04 -6.76
C SER A 15 6.92 -18.93 -5.82
N PRO A 16 6.82 -17.90 -4.94
CA PRO A 16 5.69 -17.76 -4.03
C PRO A 16 4.39 -17.67 -4.83
N ARG A 17 3.59 -18.73 -4.82
CA ARG A 17 2.26 -18.72 -5.43
C ARG A 17 1.27 -18.19 -4.42
N PHE A 18 0.89 -16.93 -4.57
CA PHE A 18 -0.16 -16.32 -3.76
C PHE A 18 -1.51 -16.90 -4.16
N ARG A 19 -2.24 -17.47 -3.19
CA ARG A 19 -3.63 -17.89 -3.39
C ARG A 19 -4.48 -16.64 -3.56
N ARG A 20 -5.06 -16.44 -4.75
CA ARG A 20 -6.03 -15.36 -4.98
C ARG A 20 -7.35 -15.79 -4.34
N HIS A 21 -7.83 -15.02 -3.35
CA HIS A 21 -9.16 -15.21 -2.78
C HIS A 21 -10.22 -14.85 -3.84
N ALA A 22 -11.34 -15.58 -3.88
CA ALA A 22 -12.39 -15.39 -4.90
C ALA A 22 -13.09 -14.03 -4.82
N ASP A 23 -13.00 -13.38 -3.66
CA ASP A 23 -13.42 -11.99 -3.42
C ASP A 23 -12.33 -11.30 -2.56
N PRO A 24 -11.33 -10.68 -3.18
CA PRO A 24 -10.24 -10.04 -2.44
C PRO A 24 -10.75 -8.75 -1.80
N GLN A 25 -10.95 -8.81 -0.48
CA GLN A 25 -11.27 -7.62 0.33
C GLN A 25 -10.09 -6.65 0.48
N GLY A 26 -8.95 -6.92 -0.15
CA GLY A 26 -7.80 -6.03 -0.13
C GLY A 26 -6.96 -6.11 -1.40
N SER A 27 -6.19 -5.06 -1.64
CA SER A 27 -5.28 -4.91 -2.77
C SER A 27 -3.89 -4.50 -2.28
N LEU A 28 -2.87 -5.05 -2.93
CA LEU A 28 -1.47 -4.68 -2.74
C LEU A 28 -0.91 -4.25 -4.10
N VAL A 29 -0.36 -3.06 -4.17
CA VAL A 29 0.28 -2.49 -5.34
C VAL A 29 1.75 -2.28 -5.01
N ILE A 30 2.65 -2.76 -5.88
CA ILE A 30 4.09 -2.60 -5.73
C ILE A 30 4.65 -2.11 -7.06
N ASP A 31 5.21 -0.89 -7.06
CA ASP A 31 5.80 -0.26 -8.23
C ASP A 31 7.24 0.16 -7.96
N GLY A 32 8.19 -0.61 -8.48
CA GLY A 32 9.63 -0.32 -8.39
C GLY A 32 10.19 0.19 -9.72
N LYS A 33 11.02 1.23 -9.67
CA LYS A 33 11.79 1.69 -10.85
C LYS A 33 13.25 1.89 -10.47
N LYS A 34 14.15 1.36 -11.30
CA LYS A 34 15.59 1.58 -11.19
C LYS A 34 16.12 2.08 -12.53
N PRO A 35 16.33 3.39 -12.70
CA PRO A 35 16.93 3.90 -13.93
C PRO A 35 18.36 3.35 -14.08
N LEU A 36 18.65 2.75 -15.24
CA LEU A 36 19.97 2.18 -15.57
C LEU A 36 20.91 3.21 -16.22
N SER A 37 20.37 4.36 -16.62
CA SER A 37 21.08 5.44 -17.31
C SER A 37 20.57 6.81 -16.83
N GLY A 38 21.31 7.87 -17.16
CA GLY A 38 21.00 9.24 -16.74
C GLY A 38 21.76 9.69 -15.47
N PRO A 39 21.63 10.98 -15.11
CA PRO A 39 22.39 11.60 -14.02
C PRO A 39 21.94 11.15 -12.62
N ASP A 40 20.69 10.68 -12.45
CA ASP A 40 20.21 10.09 -11.21
C ASP A 40 19.88 8.60 -11.43
N ARG A 41 20.60 7.72 -10.72
CA ARG A 41 20.47 6.25 -10.80
C ARG A 41 19.83 5.65 -9.54
N ARG A 42 19.34 6.49 -8.63
CA ARG A 42 18.76 6.02 -7.38
C ARG A 42 17.41 5.33 -7.66
N PRO A 43 17.13 4.20 -7.00
CA PRO A 43 15.87 3.51 -7.17
C PRO A 43 14.71 4.29 -6.54
N SER A 44 13.51 4.08 -7.07
CA SER A 44 12.25 4.44 -6.43
C SER A 44 11.44 3.18 -6.16
N LEU A 45 10.71 3.18 -5.05
CA LEU A 45 9.78 2.10 -4.70
C LEU A 45 8.46 2.71 -4.24
N ASP A 46 7.37 2.13 -4.70
CA ASP A 46 6.03 2.37 -4.21
C ASP A 46 5.42 1.06 -3.72
N VAL A 47 4.83 1.07 -2.53
CA VAL A 47 4.13 -0.08 -1.95
C VAL A 47 2.89 0.45 -1.26
N ASP A 48 1.72 0.08 -1.77
CA ASP A 48 0.43 0.50 -1.22
C ASP A 48 -0.43 -0.72 -0.94
N TYR A 49 -0.97 -0.79 0.27
CA TYR A 49 -1.94 -1.79 0.67
C TYR A 49 -3.26 -1.12 1.04
N HIS A 50 -4.36 -1.67 0.53
CA HIS A 50 -5.71 -1.23 0.83
C HIS A 50 -6.55 -2.43 1.25
N GLN A 51 -7.39 -2.26 2.24
CA GLN A 51 -8.24 -3.31 2.81
C GLN A 51 -9.61 -2.74 3.14
N ARG A 52 -10.65 -3.36 2.58
CA ARG A 52 -12.03 -3.19 3.03
C ARG A 52 -12.21 -3.89 4.37
N VAL A 53 -12.60 -3.11 5.37
CA VAL A 53 -12.78 -3.57 6.75
C VAL A 53 -14.27 -3.77 7.05
N TYR A 54 -15.14 -2.97 6.43
CA TYR A 54 -16.59 -3.07 6.59
C TYR A 54 -17.30 -2.75 5.28
N ASP A 55 -18.34 -3.51 4.95
CA ASP A 55 -19.20 -3.26 3.78
C ASP A 55 -20.59 -3.86 4.00
N ARG A 56 -21.47 -3.12 4.67
CA ARG A 56 -22.86 -3.56 4.96
C ARG A 56 -23.81 -2.38 5.08
N ASN A 57 -25.06 -2.58 4.65
CA ASN A 57 -26.17 -1.63 4.86
C ASN A 57 -25.87 -0.19 4.38
N GLY A 58 -25.18 -0.06 3.25
CA GLY A 58 -24.77 1.24 2.72
C GLY A 58 -23.65 1.92 3.50
N VAL A 59 -22.99 1.25 4.45
CA VAL A 59 -21.80 1.75 5.12
C VAL A 59 -20.59 0.94 4.63
N ASN A 60 -19.55 1.64 4.21
CA ASN A 60 -18.26 1.08 3.91
C ASN A 60 -17.18 1.69 4.83
N ALA A 61 -16.19 0.88 5.17
CA ALA A 61 -14.98 1.33 5.84
C ALA A 61 -13.78 0.64 5.22
N ASP A 62 -12.77 1.45 4.91
CA ASP A 62 -11.54 1.03 4.28
C ASP A 62 -10.36 1.48 5.15
N ALA A 63 -9.34 0.65 5.25
CA ALA A 63 -8.04 0.97 5.83
C ALA A 63 -6.98 0.83 4.75
N TYR A 64 -6.00 1.73 4.76
CA TYR A 64 -4.91 1.70 3.80
C TYR A 64 -3.61 2.15 4.45
N GLY A 65 -2.51 1.75 3.82
CA GLY A 65 -1.20 2.23 4.18
C GLY A 65 -0.15 1.77 3.21
N GLY A 66 0.96 2.47 3.21
CA GLY A 66 1.97 2.29 2.20
C GLY A 66 3.28 2.97 2.55
N LEU A 67 4.23 2.81 1.64
CA LEU A 67 5.57 3.32 1.74
C LEU A 67 6.05 3.78 0.37
N ASN A 68 6.35 5.08 0.27
CA ASN A 68 6.94 5.65 -0.92
C ASN A 68 8.43 5.97 -0.67
N ILE A 69 9.30 5.48 -1.55
CA ILE A 69 10.72 5.83 -1.58
C ILE A 69 10.98 6.55 -2.90
N ARG A 70 11.43 7.80 -2.80
CA ARG A 70 11.80 8.64 -3.95
C ARG A 70 13.31 8.90 -3.94
N PRO A 71 13.96 9.04 -5.11
CA PRO A 71 15.37 9.38 -5.21
C PRO A 71 15.75 10.59 -4.36
N GLY A 72 16.68 10.42 -3.42
CA GLY A 72 17.17 11.51 -2.58
C GLY A 72 16.25 11.98 -1.46
N GLN A 73 15.12 11.31 -1.27
CA GLN A 73 14.18 11.56 -0.19
C GLN A 73 14.24 10.38 0.80
N PRO A 74 14.03 10.63 2.10
CA PRO A 74 13.83 9.55 3.05
C PRO A 74 12.51 8.82 2.73
N ALA A 75 12.38 7.57 3.19
CA ALA A 75 11.14 6.81 3.00
C ALA A 75 9.95 7.53 3.66
N GLN A 76 8.84 7.61 2.93
CA GLN A 76 7.61 8.30 3.31
C GLN A 76 6.51 7.26 3.54
N PRO A 77 6.37 6.73 4.78
CA PRO A 77 5.22 5.91 5.13
C PRO A 77 3.97 6.80 5.20
N HIS A 78 2.85 6.22 4.82
CA HIS A 78 1.53 6.80 5.03
C HIS A 78 0.53 5.71 5.43
N LEU A 79 -0.50 6.10 6.17
CA LEU A 79 -1.59 5.21 6.58
C LEU A 79 -2.86 6.01 6.75
N GLY A 80 -4.00 5.38 6.58
CA GLY A 80 -5.26 6.03 6.80
C GLY A 80 -6.43 5.08 6.86
N VAL A 81 -7.56 5.66 7.24
CA VAL A 81 -8.86 5.02 7.24
C VAL A 81 -9.87 5.95 6.59
N GLN A 82 -10.83 5.35 5.93
CA GLN A 82 -11.95 6.03 5.32
C GLN A 82 -13.23 5.32 5.70
N ILE A 83 -14.28 6.08 6.00
CA ILE A 83 -15.60 5.57 6.28
C ILE A 83 -16.58 6.35 5.43
N GLN A 84 -17.47 5.68 4.73
CA GLN A 84 -18.54 6.33 3.99
C GLN A 84 -19.87 5.64 4.24
N ARG A 85 -20.92 6.47 4.28
CA ARG A 85 -22.29 6.03 4.38
C ARG A 85 -23.09 6.57 3.20
N GLU A 86 -23.60 5.65 2.42
CA GLU A 86 -24.56 5.87 1.36
C GLU A 86 -25.97 6.04 1.93
N TYR A 87 -26.69 6.97 1.34
CA TYR A 87 -28.11 7.23 1.55
C TYR A 87 -28.80 7.17 0.18
N LYS A 88 -30.13 7.09 0.18
CA LYS A 88 -30.92 7.00 -1.06
C LYS A 88 -30.58 8.11 -2.07
N ASN A 89 -30.25 9.31 -1.59
CA ASN A 89 -30.06 10.50 -2.42
C ASN A 89 -28.67 11.12 -2.26
N GLY A 90 -27.67 10.38 -1.79
CA GLY A 90 -26.35 10.96 -1.54
C GLY A 90 -25.46 10.10 -0.66
N PHE A 91 -24.36 10.68 -0.21
CA PHE A 91 -23.42 10.02 0.69
C PHE A 91 -22.74 11.02 1.61
N ILE A 92 -22.25 10.51 2.74
CA ILE A 92 -21.33 11.21 3.63
C ILE A 92 -20.09 10.35 3.77
N ARG A 93 -18.90 10.94 3.67
CA ARG A 93 -17.61 10.29 3.87
C ARG A 93 -16.78 11.04 4.90
N GLY A 94 -16.07 10.31 5.74
CA GLY A 94 -15.02 10.81 6.60
C GLY A 94 -13.72 10.08 6.31
N TYR A 95 -12.59 10.73 6.52
CA TYR A 95 -11.28 10.09 6.45
C TYR A 95 -10.34 10.66 7.51
N SER A 96 -9.36 9.86 7.90
CA SER A 96 -8.20 10.30 8.64
C SER A 96 -6.97 9.57 8.12
N GLN A 97 -5.87 10.29 7.95
CA GLN A 97 -4.61 9.73 7.51
C GLN A 97 -3.44 10.36 8.26
N ALA A 98 -2.31 9.69 8.24
CA ALA A 98 -1.06 10.15 8.79
C ALA A 98 0.07 9.80 7.83
N GLU A 99 0.95 10.76 7.59
CA GLU A 99 2.13 10.59 6.74
C GLU A 99 3.38 11.14 7.41
N ARG A 100 4.55 10.74 6.92
CA ARG A 100 5.81 11.32 7.38
C ARG A 100 5.97 12.73 6.80
N GLY A 101 5.93 13.72 7.67
CA GLY A 101 6.17 15.12 7.34
C GLY A 101 7.64 15.57 7.44
N PRO A 102 7.89 16.87 7.24
CA PRO A 102 9.22 17.46 7.32
C PRO A 102 9.93 17.16 8.63
N GLY A 103 11.23 16.86 8.56
CA GLY A 103 12.04 16.50 9.74
C GLY A 103 11.69 15.15 10.37
N GLY A 104 10.85 14.34 9.70
CA GLY A 104 10.47 13.01 10.17
C GLY A 104 9.35 12.98 11.21
N ARG A 105 8.68 14.12 11.46
CA ARG A 105 7.49 14.18 12.32
C ARG A 105 6.29 13.55 11.61
N ILE A 106 5.38 12.94 12.37
CA ILE A 106 4.10 12.48 11.81
C ILE A 106 3.18 13.68 11.57
N SER A 107 2.60 13.74 10.38
CA SER A 107 1.64 14.76 9.96
C SER A 107 0.27 14.13 9.77
N PRO A 108 -0.66 14.31 10.74
CA PRO A 108 -2.02 13.81 10.61
C PRO A 108 -2.87 14.77 9.76
N SER A 109 -3.80 14.22 8.99
CA SER A 109 -4.88 14.97 8.36
C SER A 109 -6.20 14.23 8.48
N PHE A 110 -7.30 14.98 8.51
CA PHE A 110 -8.64 14.44 8.59
C PHE A 110 -9.59 15.31 7.79
N GLY A 111 -10.70 14.73 7.36
CA GLY A 111 -11.72 15.48 6.64
C GLY A 111 -13.05 14.76 6.61
N VAL A 112 -14.08 15.54 6.32
CA VAL A 112 -15.44 15.08 6.08
C VAL A 112 -15.92 15.69 4.78
N GLY A 113 -16.68 14.93 4.00
CA GLY A 113 -17.28 15.37 2.77
C GLY A 113 -18.59 14.65 2.51
N GLY A 114 -19.37 15.14 1.58
CA GLY A 114 -20.61 14.49 1.17
C GLY A 114 -21.05 14.98 -0.19
N GLY A 115 -21.94 14.22 -0.81
CA GLY A 115 -22.51 14.56 -2.10
C GLY A 115 -23.99 14.21 -2.14
N PHE A 116 -24.75 15.02 -2.87
CA PHE A 116 -26.16 14.76 -3.15
C PHE A 116 -26.30 14.29 -4.60
N ARG A 117 -27.19 13.32 -4.83
CA ARG A 117 -27.56 12.82 -6.16
C ARG A 117 -29.03 13.15 -6.39
N PHE A 118 -29.33 13.80 -7.51
CA PHE A 118 -30.67 14.24 -7.92
C PHE A 118 -31.00 13.72 -9.31
#